data_AF-A0A7C6DG14-F1
#
_entry.id   AF-A0A7C6DG14-F1
#
_cell.length_a   1.000
_cell.length_b   1.000
_cell.length_c   1.000
_cell.angle_alpha   90.00
_cell.angle_beta   90.00
_cell.angle_gamma   90.00
#
_symmetry.space_group_name_H-M   'P 1'
#
loop_
_entity.id
_entity.type
_entity.pdbx_description
1 polymer ?
#
loop_
_entity_poly.entity_id
_entity_poly.type
_entity_poly.pdbx_seq_one_letter_code
_entity_poly.pdbx_strand_id
1 'polypeptide(L)'
;MKKLFSIFSILFLAVLLVACNKDSESSLVISKIFSPSTQANNLIELYNNSDKDIKFKNHSIRFYTNGSKEVTNEIKLVGTIKANDYFVLGSSNFGVTEYKDLIDQVYEEGSLPFNGNDAIELASGKKTLDFVGTTGIDINFSKNLTLIRIGNKEDYKADGTYNKFNFIQYLPGLYQYLKNDNHEIKTLEDIYAGPRLEDRYKEMTYVDAENSSLGGGGAVLTKNSGISDGDTASFQAMNGFPGGSVRYFYINTPEVDGTYVQAEPWGYVASKYNKEYLLNNPNSKEIYIQSIPGYNLKETNGRNLGLVWINGHLSQFLIVAEGLVASVDQGYQSYDLLLTYKNVPYLTFLLFAEERAAQNGWGTKGYPANPNGEKSPDWNYQSNKLATTSPIWTPHLPIPWEIN
;
A
#
# COMPACT_ATOMS: atom_id res chain seq x y z
N MET A 1 -66.65 -45.54 -37.47
CA MET A 1 -66.59 -44.63 -36.29
C MET A 1 -65.14 -44.25 -36.05
N LYS A 2 -64.90 -42.93 -35.93
CA LYS A 2 -63.74 -42.21 -35.36
C LYS A 2 -62.36 -42.32 -36.06
N LYS A 3 -62.01 -41.19 -36.68
CA LYS A 3 -60.66 -40.71 -37.02
C LYS A 3 -59.78 -40.65 -35.77
N LEU A 4 -58.49 -41.00 -35.88
CA LEU A 4 -57.46 -40.41 -35.03
C LEU A 4 -56.31 -39.93 -35.91
N PHE A 5 -56.15 -38.61 -35.95
CA PHE A 5 -54.94 -37.92 -36.38
C PHE A 5 -53.84 -38.20 -35.34
N SER A 6 -52.65 -38.60 -35.79
CA SER A 6 -51.45 -38.50 -34.95
C SER A 6 -50.53 -37.44 -35.55
N ILE A 7 -50.40 -36.34 -34.82
CA ILE A 7 -49.59 -35.18 -35.15
C ILE A 7 -48.12 -35.49 -34.87
N PHE A 8 -47.29 -35.04 -35.80
CA PHE A 8 -45.84 -35.05 -35.81
C PHE A 8 -45.29 -34.03 -34.80
N SER A 9 -44.34 -34.41 -33.94
CA SER A 9 -43.50 -33.47 -33.20
C SER A 9 -42.06 -33.97 -33.23
N ILE A 10 -41.31 -33.57 -34.25
CA ILE A 10 -39.84 -33.65 -34.26
C ILE A 10 -39.35 -32.51 -33.36
N LEU A 11 -38.85 -32.86 -32.19
CA LEU A 11 -38.16 -31.95 -31.29
C LEU A 11 -36.72 -31.81 -31.79
N PHE A 12 -36.43 -30.71 -32.51
CA PHE A 12 -35.09 -30.36 -32.93
C PHE A 12 -34.36 -29.77 -31.71
N LEU A 13 -33.54 -30.58 -31.04
CA LEU A 13 -32.71 -30.14 -29.92
C LEU A 13 -31.49 -29.40 -30.48
N ALA A 14 -31.62 -28.07 -30.60
CA ALA A 14 -30.48 -27.20 -30.89
C ALA A 14 -29.57 -27.14 -29.65
N VAL A 15 -28.49 -27.93 -29.66
CA VAL A 15 -27.40 -27.79 -28.70
C VAL A 15 -26.63 -26.52 -29.05
N LEU A 16 -26.93 -25.42 -28.36
CA LEU A 16 -26.08 -24.24 -28.33
C LEU A 16 -24.82 -24.60 -27.53
N LEU A 17 -23.75 -24.96 -28.24
CA LEU A 17 -22.39 -24.95 -27.69
C LEU A 17 -22.04 -23.49 -27.38
N VAL A 18 -22.25 -23.07 -26.14
CA VAL A 18 -21.61 -21.87 -25.61
C VAL A 18 -20.13 -22.21 -25.48
N ALA A 19 -19.35 -21.86 -26.50
CA ALA A 19 -17.90 -21.79 -26.37
C ALA A 19 -17.62 -20.71 -25.32
N CYS A 20 -17.31 -21.13 -24.11
CA CYS A 20 -16.74 -20.26 -23.10
C CYS A 20 -15.36 -19.89 -23.62
N ASN A 21 -15.24 -18.78 -24.36
CA ASN A 21 -13.95 -18.14 -24.55
C ASN A 21 -13.51 -17.67 -23.17
N LYS A 22 -12.81 -18.53 -22.43
CA LYS A 22 -11.81 -18.05 -21.50
C LYS A 22 -10.81 -17.33 -22.41
N ASP A 23 -10.93 -16.00 -22.49
CA ASP A 23 -9.75 -15.20 -22.81
C ASP A 23 -8.66 -15.72 -21.87
N SER A 24 -7.68 -16.43 -22.42
CA SER A 24 -6.55 -16.86 -21.60
C SER A 24 -5.92 -15.58 -21.09
N GLU A 25 -5.98 -15.35 -19.78
CA GLU A 25 -5.22 -14.29 -19.14
C GLU A 25 -3.78 -14.35 -19.67
N SER A 26 -3.22 -13.18 -20.00
CA SER A 26 -1.84 -13.12 -20.48
C SER A 26 -0.92 -13.61 -19.37
N SER A 27 -0.01 -14.52 -19.69
CA SER A 27 1.08 -14.92 -18.79
C SER A 27 2.24 -13.92 -18.77
N LEU A 28 2.25 -12.95 -19.67
CA LEU A 28 3.20 -11.84 -19.67
C LEU A 28 2.62 -10.67 -18.87
N VAL A 29 3.36 -10.24 -17.85
CA VAL A 29 2.99 -9.16 -16.93
C VAL A 29 4.10 -8.11 -16.85
N ILE A 30 3.74 -6.90 -16.46
CA ILE A 30 4.63 -5.91 -15.86
C ILE A 30 4.88 -6.37 -14.42
N SER A 31 6.10 -6.81 -14.12
CA SER A 31 6.49 -7.27 -12.78
C SER A 31 7.02 -6.13 -11.92
N LYS A 32 7.79 -5.20 -12.51
CA LYS A 32 8.38 -4.08 -11.77
C LYS A 32 8.43 -2.80 -12.59
N ILE A 33 8.24 -1.67 -11.91
CA ILE A 33 8.47 -0.32 -12.45
C ILE A 33 9.47 0.39 -11.54
N PHE A 34 10.57 0.87 -12.10
CA PHE A 34 11.56 1.66 -11.39
C PHE A 34 11.40 3.12 -11.83
N SER A 35 10.99 4.00 -10.92
CA SER A 35 10.84 5.44 -11.17
C SER A 35 11.56 6.27 -10.09
N PRO A 36 12.91 6.18 -10.02
CA PRO A 36 13.69 7.01 -9.11
C PRO A 36 13.61 8.50 -9.49
N SER A 37 14.20 9.37 -8.68
CA SER A 37 14.25 10.82 -8.93
C SER A 37 14.95 11.22 -10.24
N THR A 38 15.85 10.37 -10.73
CA THR A 38 16.59 10.59 -11.98
C THR A 38 15.95 9.76 -13.09
N GLN A 39 15.18 10.41 -13.97
CA GLN A 39 14.42 9.74 -15.04
C GLN A 39 15.26 8.87 -15.99
N ALA A 40 16.52 9.23 -16.22
CA ALA A 40 17.46 8.42 -17.01
C ALA A 40 17.62 6.98 -16.45
N ASN A 41 17.38 6.81 -15.15
CA ASN A 41 17.51 5.53 -14.47
C ASN A 41 16.19 4.74 -14.37
N ASN A 42 15.17 5.16 -15.11
CA ASN A 42 13.92 4.42 -15.19
C ASN A 42 14.09 3.07 -15.90
N LEU A 43 13.41 2.05 -15.40
CA LEU A 43 13.34 0.71 -15.98
C LEU A 43 11.92 0.14 -15.87
N ILE A 44 11.55 -0.71 -16.83
CA ILE A 44 10.33 -1.53 -16.79
C ILE A 44 10.77 -2.98 -16.90
N GLU A 45 10.36 -3.80 -15.93
CA GLU A 45 10.59 -5.24 -15.96
C GLU A 45 9.29 -5.96 -16.29
N LEU A 46 9.38 -6.90 -17.21
CA LEU A 46 8.33 -7.85 -17.54
C LEU A 46 8.70 -9.24 -17.00
N TYR A 47 7.69 -10.03 -16.66
CA TYR A 47 7.86 -11.44 -16.30
C TYR A 47 6.96 -12.32 -17.15
N ASN A 48 7.52 -13.42 -17.65
CA ASN A 48 6.76 -14.46 -18.34
C ASN A 48 6.42 -15.58 -17.37
N ASN A 49 5.22 -15.52 -16.81
CA ASN A 49 4.69 -16.53 -15.89
C ASN A 49 4.10 -17.74 -16.63
N SER A 50 4.74 -18.21 -17.71
CA SER A 50 4.33 -19.43 -18.42
C SER A 50 5.49 -20.37 -18.65
N ASP A 51 5.15 -21.62 -18.91
CA ASP A 51 6.09 -22.69 -19.26
C ASP A 51 6.56 -22.65 -20.72
N LYS A 52 6.34 -21.54 -21.44
CA LYS A 52 6.72 -21.39 -22.85
C LYS A 52 7.38 -20.06 -23.11
N ASP A 53 8.34 -20.06 -24.02
CA ASP A 53 8.94 -18.84 -24.54
C ASP A 53 7.92 -17.97 -25.27
N ILE A 54 7.94 -16.66 -25.02
CA ILE A 54 7.10 -15.68 -25.71
C ILE A 54 7.98 -14.86 -26.64
N LYS A 55 7.71 -14.95 -27.95
CA LYS A 55 8.35 -14.10 -28.97
C LYS A 55 7.61 -12.78 -29.08
N PHE A 56 8.32 -11.66 -28.99
CA PHE A 56 7.74 -10.34 -29.21
C PHE A 56 7.51 -10.11 -30.71
N LYS A 57 6.26 -10.25 -31.17
CA LYS A 57 5.85 -9.94 -32.55
C LYS A 57 5.07 -8.62 -32.63
N ASN A 58 4.03 -8.51 -31.81
CA ASN A 58 3.13 -7.35 -31.76
C ASN A 58 3.09 -6.71 -30.35
N HIS A 59 4.06 -7.04 -29.50
CA HIS A 59 4.09 -6.55 -28.13
C HIS A 59 4.73 -5.16 -28.08
N SER A 60 4.14 -4.26 -27.30
CA SER A 60 4.67 -2.92 -27.08
C SER A 60 4.40 -2.45 -25.67
N ILE A 61 5.24 -1.51 -25.21
CA ILE A 61 4.95 -0.67 -24.07
C ILE A 61 4.45 0.67 -24.58
N ARG A 62 3.28 1.08 -24.14
CA ARG A 62 2.67 2.37 -24.49
C ARG A 62 2.60 3.25 -23.26
N PHE A 63 2.89 4.52 -23.47
CA PHE A 63 2.93 5.52 -22.43
C PHE A 63 1.81 6.53 -22.65
N TYR A 64 1.23 6.96 -21.53
CA TYR A 64 0.18 7.95 -21.46
C TYR A 64 0.68 9.05 -20.54
N THR A 65 1.46 9.96 -21.10
CA THR A 65 2.23 10.91 -20.28
C THR A 65 1.39 12.04 -19.73
N ASN A 66 1.65 12.47 -18.50
CA ASN A 66 1.03 13.62 -17.83
C ASN A 66 -0.51 13.62 -17.92
N GLY A 67 -1.13 12.50 -17.56
CA GLY A 67 -2.59 12.35 -17.56
C GLY A 67 -3.23 12.30 -18.95
N SER A 68 -2.47 12.02 -20.02
CA SER A 68 -3.05 11.81 -21.35
C SER A 68 -4.08 10.66 -21.36
N LYS A 69 -5.10 10.77 -22.21
CA LYS A 69 -6.04 9.68 -22.55
C LYS A 69 -5.60 8.90 -23.80
N GLU A 70 -4.73 9.49 -24.58
CA GLU A 70 -4.19 8.92 -25.82
C GLU A 70 -2.74 8.47 -25.59
N VAL A 71 -2.30 7.49 -26.38
CA VAL A 71 -0.91 7.04 -26.39
C VAL A 71 -0.01 8.19 -26.84
N THR A 72 0.95 8.58 -26.00
CA THR A 72 1.91 9.65 -26.30
C THR A 72 3.24 9.12 -26.80
N ASN A 73 3.61 7.90 -26.40
CA ASN A 73 4.78 7.20 -26.92
C ASN A 73 4.51 5.68 -26.96
N GLU A 74 5.08 4.99 -27.94
CA GLU A 74 4.97 3.54 -28.08
C GLU A 74 6.34 2.94 -28.42
N ILE A 75 6.80 2.02 -27.57
CA ILE A 75 8.04 1.28 -27.76
C ILE A 75 7.69 -0.16 -28.13
N LYS A 76 8.05 -0.59 -29.34
CA LYS A 76 7.90 -1.99 -29.77
C LYS A 76 8.92 -2.86 -29.06
N LEU A 77 8.45 -3.94 -28.45
CA LEU A 77 9.32 -4.95 -27.83
C LEU A 77 9.90 -5.86 -28.92
N VAL A 78 11.18 -6.20 -28.80
CA VAL A 78 11.89 -7.09 -29.74
C VAL A 78 12.55 -8.25 -29.02
N GLY A 79 12.72 -9.37 -29.73
CA GLY A 79 13.37 -10.56 -29.18
C GLY A 79 12.38 -11.58 -28.60
N THR A 80 12.80 -12.25 -27.54
CA THR A 80 12.06 -13.37 -26.92
C THR A 80 12.34 -13.39 -25.43
N ILE A 81 11.30 -13.50 -24.61
CA ILE A 81 11.40 -13.78 -23.18
C ILE A 81 11.18 -15.27 -22.97
N LYS A 82 12.11 -15.94 -22.28
CA LYS A 82 12.01 -17.39 -22.03
C LYS A 82 10.90 -17.71 -21.04
N ALA A 83 10.49 -18.97 -21.00
CA ALA A 83 9.62 -19.48 -19.94
C ALA A 83 10.18 -19.15 -18.54
N ASN A 84 9.32 -18.64 -17.65
CA ASN A 84 9.66 -18.30 -16.26
C ASN A 84 10.86 -17.33 -16.10
N ASP A 85 11.09 -16.48 -17.11
CA ASP A 85 12.20 -15.54 -17.18
C ASP A 85 11.70 -14.09 -17.21
N TYR A 86 12.64 -13.16 -17.08
CA TYR A 86 12.40 -11.72 -17.04
C TYR A 86 12.88 -11.03 -18.31
N PHE A 87 12.30 -9.86 -18.59
CA PHE A 87 12.76 -8.97 -19.65
C PHE A 87 12.77 -7.52 -19.16
N VAL A 88 13.89 -6.81 -19.33
CA VAL A 88 14.08 -5.45 -18.85
C VAL A 88 14.19 -4.47 -20.02
N LEU A 89 13.28 -3.50 -20.06
CA LEU A 89 13.35 -2.32 -20.92
C LEU A 89 13.95 -1.15 -20.14
N GLY A 90 14.97 -0.51 -20.71
CA GLY A 90 15.66 0.62 -20.08
C GLY A 90 16.05 1.74 -21.02
N SER A 91 16.51 2.85 -20.45
CA SER A 91 16.91 4.05 -21.19
C SER A 91 18.33 3.94 -21.79
N SER A 92 18.62 4.59 -22.92
CA SER A 92 19.99 4.59 -23.50
C SER A 92 21.01 5.34 -22.66
N ASN A 93 20.55 6.32 -21.88
CA ASN A 93 21.32 7.11 -20.93
C ASN A 93 21.27 6.54 -19.49
N PHE A 94 20.91 5.26 -19.31
CA PHE A 94 20.90 4.61 -17.99
C PHE A 94 22.26 4.75 -17.30
N GLY A 95 22.27 5.37 -16.12
CA GLY A 95 23.48 5.81 -15.44
C GLY A 95 24.00 4.87 -14.35
N VAL A 96 23.26 3.82 -13.99
CA VAL A 96 23.66 2.88 -12.92
C VAL A 96 24.46 1.73 -13.51
N THR A 97 25.75 1.95 -13.69
CA THR A 97 26.65 1.08 -14.48
C THR A 97 26.62 -0.39 -14.08
N GLU A 98 26.52 -0.69 -12.77
CA GLU A 98 26.48 -2.06 -12.23
C GLU A 98 25.32 -2.91 -12.78
N TYR A 99 24.20 -2.28 -13.16
CA TYR A 99 22.99 -2.98 -13.60
C TYR A 99 22.74 -2.88 -15.11
N LYS A 100 23.65 -2.24 -15.86
CA LYS A 100 23.46 -1.96 -17.29
C LYS A 100 23.34 -3.25 -18.12
N ASP A 101 24.10 -4.27 -17.77
CA ASP A 101 24.11 -5.57 -18.47
C ASP A 101 22.83 -6.40 -18.22
N LEU A 102 21.98 -5.99 -17.28
CA LEU A 102 20.68 -6.63 -17.05
C LEU A 102 19.59 -6.11 -17.98
N ILE A 103 19.83 -5.04 -18.74
CA ILE A 103 18.85 -4.44 -19.67
C ILE A 103 18.84 -5.27 -20.97
N ASP A 104 17.68 -5.84 -21.31
CA ASP A 104 17.51 -6.68 -22.51
C ASP A 104 17.21 -5.84 -23.76
N GLN A 105 16.54 -4.70 -23.59
CA GLN A 105 16.24 -3.76 -24.65
C GLN A 105 16.44 -2.33 -24.18
N VAL A 106 17.15 -1.56 -25.00
CA VAL A 106 17.42 -0.14 -24.78
C VAL A 106 16.47 0.71 -25.62
N TYR A 107 15.93 1.76 -25.01
CA TYR A 107 15.24 2.84 -25.70
C TYR A 107 16.25 3.88 -26.18
N GLU A 108 16.52 3.88 -27.48
CA GLU A 108 17.60 4.67 -28.06
C GLU A 108 17.38 6.18 -28.05
N GLU A 109 16.13 6.65 -27.93
CA GLU A 109 15.80 8.09 -27.95
C GLU A 109 16.02 8.81 -26.61
N GLY A 110 16.64 8.14 -25.63
CA GLY A 110 17.03 8.73 -24.35
C GLY A 110 16.36 8.07 -23.16
N SER A 111 15.80 8.88 -22.25
CA SER A 111 15.10 8.39 -21.06
C SER A 111 13.74 7.80 -21.41
N LEU A 112 13.33 6.72 -20.75
CA LEU A 112 11.96 6.21 -20.85
C LEU A 112 10.95 7.32 -20.45
N PRO A 113 9.85 7.49 -21.21
CA PRO A 113 8.95 8.63 -21.08
C PRO A 113 7.92 8.42 -19.96
N PHE A 114 8.39 8.20 -18.72
CA PHE A 114 7.58 8.27 -17.51
C PHE A 114 8.37 8.89 -16.36
N ASN A 115 7.73 9.45 -15.34
CA ASN A 115 8.39 10.01 -14.16
C ASN A 115 7.54 9.98 -12.87
N GLY A 116 6.52 9.12 -12.86
CA GLY A 116 5.77 8.78 -11.64
C GLY A 116 4.28 9.07 -11.66
N ASN A 117 3.81 9.85 -12.65
CA ASN A 117 2.40 10.17 -12.89
C ASN A 117 1.85 9.62 -14.22
N ASP A 118 2.70 8.95 -15.01
CA ASP A 118 2.34 8.48 -16.34
C ASP A 118 1.80 7.05 -16.31
N ALA A 119 0.76 6.80 -17.11
CA ALA A 119 0.22 5.46 -17.29
C ALA A 119 1.08 4.66 -18.29
N ILE A 120 1.25 3.37 -18.02
CA ILE A 120 2.08 2.43 -18.76
C ILE A 120 1.23 1.20 -19.09
N GLU A 121 1.07 0.94 -20.38
CA GLU A 121 0.34 -0.21 -20.90
C GLU A 121 1.31 -1.21 -21.54
N LEU A 122 1.20 -2.48 -21.17
CA LEU A 122 1.72 -3.59 -21.95
C LEU A 122 0.63 -4.05 -22.92
N ALA A 123 0.87 -3.94 -24.21
CA ALA A 123 -0.09 -4.26 -25.26
C ALA A 123 0.41 -5.39 -26.17
N SER A 124 -0.54 -6.08 -26.83
CA SER A 124 -0.29 -6.97 -27.97
C SER A 124 -1.24 -6.62 -29.11
N GLY A 125 -0.73 -5.93 -30.12
CA GLY A 125 -1.57 -5.34 -31.16
C GLY A 125 -2.56 -4.34 -30.56
N LYS A 126 -3.87 -4.59 -30.68
CA LYS A 126 -4.91 -3.72 -30.09
C LYS A 126 -5.36 -4.16 -28.68
N LYS A 127 -4.87 -5.30 -28.19
CA LYS A 127 -5.27 -5.85 -26.90
C LYS A 127 -4.35 -5.33 -25.80
N THR A 128 -4.93 -4.71 -24.78
CA THR A 128 -4.27 -4.45 -23.48
C THR A 128 -4.01 -5.79 -22.80
N LEU A 129 -2.77 -6.05 -22.41
CA LEU A 129 -2.42 -7.22 -21.61
C LEU A 129 -2.36 -6.85 -20.13
N ASP A 130 -1.64 -5.78 -19.80
CA ASP A 130 -1.40 -5.35 -18.42
C ASP A 130 -1.26 -3.83 -18.34
N PHE A 131 -1.60 -3.23 -17.20
CA PHE A 131 -1.70 -1.77 -17.07
C PHE A 131 -1.25 -1.26 -15.70
N VAL A 132 -0.41 -0.23 -15.70
CA VAL A 132 0.07 0.46 -14.50
C VAL A 132 -0.21 1.95 -14.62
N GLY A 133 -0.89 2.54 -13.63
CA GLY A 133 -1.36 3.94 -13.67
C GLY A 133 -2.75 4.11 -14.28
N THR A 134 -3.28 5.32 -14.28
CA THR A 134 -4.63 5.63 -14.80
C THR A 134 -4.56 6.74 -15.85
N THR A 135 -5.08 6.48 -17.04
CA THR A 135 -5.16 7.49 -18.11
C THR A 135 -6.13 8.62 -17.75
N GLY A 136 -5.90 9.83 -18.28
CA GLY A 136 -6.79 10.96 -18.03
C GLY A 136 -6.62 11.62 -16.66
N ILE A 137 -5.72 11.13 -15.81
CA ILE A 137 -5.49 11.62 -14.45
C ILE A 137 -4.00 11.92 -14.28
N ASP A 138 -3.68 13.14 -13.85
CA ASP A 138 -2.32 13.58 -13.56
C ASP A 138 -2.08 13.54 -12.04
N ILE A 139 -1.75 12.36 -11.52
CA ILE A 139 -1.42 12.15 -10.10
C ILE A 139 -0.13 11.34 -9.96
N ASN A 140 0.73 11.73 -9.03
CA ASN A 140 1.93 10.95 -8.71
C ASN A 140 1.53 9.69 -7.94
N PHE A 141 1.75 8.52 -8.53
CA PHE A 141 1.49 7.21 -7.89
C PHE A 141 2.74 6.33 -7.81
N SER A 142 3.75 6.58 -8.66
CA SER A 142 5.01 5.83 -8.69
C SER A 142 6.26 6.71 -8.58
N LYS A 143 6.08 8.03 -8.42
CA LYS A 143 7.18 9.00 -8.35
C LYS A 143 8.12 8.71 -7.17
N ASN A 144 9.42 8.62 -7.46
CA ASN A 144 10.47 8.31 -6.47
C ASN A 144 10.25 6.97 -5.75
N LEU A 145 9.71 5.97 -6.45
CA LEU A 145 9.44 4.65 -5.91
C LEU A 145 9.90 3.56 -6.86
N THR A 146 10.01 2.35 -6.33
CA THR A 146 10.01 1.11 -7.10
C THR A 146 8.67 0.43 -6.87
N LEU A 147 7.93 0.09 -7.92
CA LEU A 147 6.73 -0.74 -7.80
C LEU A 147 7.11 -2.19 -8.10
N ILE A 148 6.74 -3.12 -7.23
CA ILE A 148 6.90 -4.55 -7.45
C ILE A 148 5.54 -5.22 -7.31
N ARG A 149 5.17 -6.04 -8.30
CA ARG A 149 3.89 -6.74 -8.31
C ARG A 149 3.76 -7.64 -7.08
N ILE A 150 2.61 -7.59 -6.43
CA ILE A 150 2.35 -8.36 -5.21
C ILE A 150 2.15 -9.85 -5.52
N GLY A 151 2.56 -10.70 -4.59
CA GLY A 151 2.46 -12.16 -4.65
C GLY A 151 3.78 -12.83 -4.96
N ASN A 152 3.77 -14.16 -5.00
CA ASN A 152 4.88 -14.92 -5.58
C ASN A 152 4.84 -14.74 -7.09
N LYS A 153 6.01 -14.73 -7.75
CA LYS A 153 6.08 -14.51 -9.20
C LYS A 153 5.27 -15.53 -10.00
N GLU A 154 5.17 -16.77 -9.51
CA GLU A 154 4.39 -17.86 -10.09
C GLU A 154 2.88 -17.58 -10.08
N ASP A 155 2.44 -16.67 -9.22
CA ASP A 155 1.03 -16.26 -9.06
C ASP A 155 0.72 -14.94 -9.77
N TYR A 156 1.70 -14.30 -10.41
CA TYR A 156 1.48 -13.03 -11.09
C TYR A 156 0.47 -13.16 -12.24
N LYS A 157 -0.50 -12.24 -12.24
CA LYS A 157 -1.54 -12.15 -13.26
C LYS A 157 -1.52 -10.79 -13.94
N ALA A 158 -1.71 -10.81 -15.26
CA ALA A 158 -1.87 -9.59 -16.03
C ALA A 158 -3.24 -8.99 -15.74
N ASP A 159 -3.32 -7.67 -15.60
CA ASP A 159 -4.57 -6.95 -15.38
C ASP A 159 -4.65 -5.78 -16.36
N GLY A 160 -5.65 -5.79 -17.23
CA GLY A 160 -5.89 -4.70 -18.17
C GLY A 160 -6.36 -3.41 -17.50
N THR A 161 -6.55 -3.43 -16.19
CA THR A 161 -6.90 -2.27 -15.36
C THR A 161 -5.87 -2.10 -14.24
N TYR A 162 -5.64 -0.85 -13.85
CA TYR A 162 -4.71 -0.57 -12.76
C TYR A 162 -5.42 -0.57 -11.41
N ASN A 163 -5.04 -1.51 -10.56
CA ASN A 163 -5.24 -1.43 -9.12
C ASN A 163 -3.88 -1.22 -8.45
N LYS A 164 -3.73 -0.10 -7.72
CA LYS A 164 -2.48 0.21 -7.00
C LYS A 164 -2.08 -0.87 -5.99
N PHE A 165 -3.05 -1.61 -5.45
CA PHE A 165 -2.82 -2.69 -4.48
C PHE A 165 -2.39 -4.02 -5.13
N ASN A 166 -2.31 -4.08 -6.47
CA ASN A 166 -1.60 -5.15 -7.17
C ASN A 166 -0.06 -4.94 -7.14
N PHE A 167 0.42 -3.83 -6.57
CA PHE A 167 1.84 -3.51 -6.45
C PHE A 167 2.17 -3.02 -5.04
N ILE A 168 3.29 -3.51 -4.50
CA ILE A 168 3.90 -2.96 -3.29
C ILE A 168 4.82 -1.82 -3.71
N GLN A 169 4.71 -0.68 -3.01
CA GLN A 169 5.61 0.46 -3.19
C GLN A 169 6.86 0.27 -2.32
N TYR A 170 8.00 0.33 -2.98
CA TYR A 170 9.31 0.19 -2.38
C TYR A 170 10.11 1.48 -2.51
N LEU A 171 11.21 1.58 -1.77
CA LEU A 171 12.21 2.63 -1.97
C LEU A 171 12.65 2.76 -3.44
N PRO A 172 13.02 3.97 -3.88
CA PRO A 172 13.52 4.17 -5.24
C PRO A 172 14.86 3.48 -5.46
N GLY A 173 15.11 3.06 -6.70
CA GLY A 173 16.44 2.61 -7.14
C GLY A 173 16.88 1.26 -6.60
N LEU A 174 15.94 0.36 -6.25
CA LEU A 174 16.26 -0.99 -5.76
C LEU A 174 16.61 -1.96 -6.89
N TYR A 175 17.57 -1.59 -7.74
CA TYR A 175 17.95 -2.39 -8.92
C TYR A 175 18.50 -3.77 -8.58
N GLN A 176 18.92 -4.01 -7.32
CA GLN A 176 19.27 -5.34 -6.84
C GLN A 176 18.12 -6.35 -6.96
N TYR A 177 16.88 -5.90 -7.16
CA TYR A 177 15.72 -6.75 -7.41
C TYR A 177 15.42 -7.00 -8.89
N LEU A 178 16.24 -6.52 -9.83
CA LEU A 178 16.10 -6.84 -11.26
C LEU A 178 16.36 -8.33 -11.52
N LYS A 179 15.53 -8.92 -12.37
CA LYS A 179 15.61 -10.31 -12.83
C LYS A 179 15.67 -11.35 -11.72
N ASN A 180 15.12 -11.01 -10.56
CA ASN A 180 15.00 -11.92 -9.42
C ASN A 180 13.77 -11.58 -8.57
N ASP A 181 13.56 -12.40 -7.55
CA ASP A 181 12.46 -12.27 -6.60
C ASP A 181 13.00 -12.27 -5.16
N ASN A 182 14.15 -11.66 -4.91
CA ASN A 182 14.82 -11.76 -3.60
C ASN A 182 14.36 -10.71 -2.59
N HIS A 183 13.36 -9.88 -2.93
CA HIS A 183 12.76 -8.94 -2.00
C HIS A 183 11.97 -9.67 -0.91
N GLU A 184 11.99 -9.17 0.32
CA GLU A 184 11.48 -9.94 1.45
C GLU A 184 9.97 -9.80 1.67
N ILE A 185 9.35 -8.67 1.30
CA ILE A 185 7.93 -8.39 1.52
C ILE A 185 7.16 -8.61 0.22
N LYS A 186 6.63 -9.80 -0.02
CA LYS A 186 6.10 -10.14 -1.35
C LYS A 186 4.59 -10.21 -1.37
N THR A 187 4.02 -10.75 -0.32
CA THR A 187 2.62 -11.18 -0.28
C THR A 187 1.75 -10.22 0.53
N LEU A 188 0.43 -10.36 0.39
CA LEU A 188 -0.51 -9.69 1.29
C LEU A 188 -0.29 -10.11 2.75
N GLU A 189 0.10 -11.36 3.01
CA GLU A 189 0.40 -11.83 4.36
C GLU A 189 1.60 -11.08 4.96
N ASP A 190 2.69 -10.91 4.20
CA ASP A 190 3.87 -10.15 4.64
C ASP A 190 3.52 -8.69 4.95
N ILE A 191 2.72 -8.05 4.09
CA ILE A 191 2.24 -6.68 4.29
C ILE A 191 1.31 -6.59 5.51
N TYR A 192 0.41 -7.56 5.68
CA TYR A 192 -0.55 -7.58 6.78
C TYR A 192 0.05 -7.96 8.13
N ALA A 193 1.24 -8.55 8.16
CA ALA A 193 2.04 -8.69 9.38
C ALA A 193 2.52 -7.33 9.93
N GLY A 194 2.54 -6.30 9.07
CA GLY A 194 2.90 -4.93 9.42
C GLY A 194 4.41 -4.71 9.55
N PRO A 195 4.84 -3.43 9.61
CA PRO A 195 6.25 -3.10 9.74
C PRO A 195 6.77 -3.42 11.15
N ARG A 196 8.08 -3.69 11.25
CA ARG A 196 8.79 -3.89 12.51
C ARG A 196 9.80 -2.78 12.77
N LEU A 197 9.97 -2.43 14.04
CA LEU A 197 11.02 -1.49 14.45
C LEU A 197 12.40 -2.17 14.34
N GLU A 198 13.20 -1.75 13.38
CA GLU A 198 14.56 -2.24 13.18
C GLU A 198 15.55 -1.57 14.15
N ASP A 199 16.62 -2.29 14.51
CA ASP A 199 17.62 -1.81 15.48
C ASP A 199 18.35 -0.55 15.01
N ARG A 200 18.53 -0.37 13.70
CA ARG A 200 19.11 0.86 13.13
C ARG A 200 18.41 2.14 13.60
N TYR A 201 17.11 2.09 13.83
CA TYR A 201 16.35 3.25 14.33
C TYR A 201 16.55 3.46 15.82
N LYS A 202 16.85 2.41 16.59
CA LYS A 202 17.14 2.51 18.03
C LYS A 202 18.53 3.12 18.29
N GLU A 203 19.43 3.02 17.31
CA GLU A 203 20.78 3.59 17.35
C GLU A 203 20.84 5.06 16.91
N MET A 204 19.82 5.53 16.18
CA MET A 204 19.71 6.92 15.72
C MET A 204 19.24 7.86 16.84
N THR A 205 19.59 9.15 16.75
CA THR A 205 19.14 10.17 17.70
C THR A 205 17.67 10.55 17.47
N TYR A 206 16.94 10.77 18.57
CA TYR A 206 15.54 11.23 18.49
C TYR A 206 15.42 12.61 17.85
N VAL A 207 16.36 13.50 18.14
CA VAL A 207 16.41 14.86 17.60
C VAL A 207 17.48 14.89 16.50
N ASP A 208 17.24 15.66 15.44
CA ASP A 208 18.22 15.87 14.39
C ASP A 208 19.50 16.50 14.97
N ALA A 209 20.66 15.97 14.56
CA ALA A 209 21.95 16.36 15.14
C ALA A 209 22.34 17.81 14.82
N GLU A 210 21.87 18.33 13.69
CA GLU A 210 22.19 19.67 13.19
C GLU A 210 21.04 20.66 13.45
N ASN A 211 19.82 20.18 13.70
CA ASN A 211 18.67 21.02 13.98
C ASN A 211 17.78 20.48 15.11
N SER A 212 17.96 21.04 16.31
CA SER A 212 17.21 20.67 17.52
C SER A 212 15.67 20.82 17.46
N SER A 213 15.13 21.46 16.42
CA SER A 213 13.67 21.59 16.22
C SER A 213 13.08 20.45 15.38
N LEU A 214 13.91 19.62 14.76
CA LEU A 214 13.50 18.55 13.86
C LEU A 214 13.77 17.17 14.47
N GLY A 215 12.99 16.18 14.04
CA GLY A 215 13.23 14.78 14.36
C GLY A 215 14.44 14.23 13.64
N GLY A 216 15.23 13.42 14.34
CA GLY A 216 16.37 12.69 13.75
C GLY A 216 15.98 11.33 13.16
N GLY A 217 14.74 10.86 13.37
CA GLY A 217 14.30 9.53 12.94
C GLY A 217 14.56 8.42 13.96
N GLY A 218 15.25 8.73 15.06
CA GLY A 218 15.57 7.78 16.12
C GLY A 218 14.38 7.40 16.99
N ALA A 219 14.36 6.13 17.41
CA ALA A 219 13.36 5.52 18.27
C ALA A 219 13.89 5.40 19.70
N VAL A 220 13.17 5.97 20.67
CA VAL A 220 13.58 6.00 22.07
C VAL A 220 12.68 5.13 22.94
N LEU A 221 13.30 4.22 23.70
CA LEU A 221 12.62 3.41 24.70
C LEU A 221 12.06 4.30 25.82
N THR A 222 10.77 4.18 26.11
CA THR A 222 10.08 4.96 27.14
C THR A 222 8.99 4.12 27.82
N LYS A 223 8.26 4.75 28.75
CA LYS A 223 7.12 4.17 29.45
C LYS A 223 5.88 5.01 29.19
N ASN A 224 4.75 4.34 29.02
CA ASN A 224 3.45 5.00 28.99
C ASN A 224 3.15 5.65 30.35
N SER A 225 2.65 6.88 30.34
CA SER A 225 2.23 7.64 31.53
C SER A 225 0.76 8.05 31.50
N GLY A 226 0.06 7.84 30.37
CA GLY A 226 -1.36 8.08 30.23
C GLY A 226 -1.82 7.82 28.80
N ILE A 227 -3.13 7.61 28.61
CA ILE A 227 -3.72 7.40 27.29
C ILE A 227 -4.93 8.33 27.18
N SER A 228 -4.94 9.21 26.19
CA SER A 228 -5.98 10.23 26.02
C SER A 228 -7.15 9.65 25.21
N ASP A 229 -6.87 9.21 23.99
CA ASP A 229 -7.86 8.77 22.99
C ASP A 229 -7.27 7.72 22.03
N GLY A 230 -7.85 7.59 20.83
CA GLY A 230 -7.47 6.58 19.84
C GLY A 230 -6.10 6.78 19.20
N ASP A 231 -5.58 8.02 19.15
CA ASP A 231 -4.32 8.36 18.49
C ASP A 231 -3.43 9.29 19.31
N THR A 232 -3.76 9.48 20.57
CA THR A 232 -3.01 10.32 21.50
C THR A 232 -2.78 9.60 22.83
N ALA A 233 -1.50 9.51 23.22
CA ALA A 233 -1.07 8.97 24.51
C ALA A 233 0.14 9.74 25.05
N SER A 234 0.39 9.68 26.36
CA SER A 234 1.50 10.36 27.02
C SER A 234 2.58 9.37 27.45
N PHE A 235 3.84 9.81 27.37
CA PHE A 235 5.01 8.99 27.66
C PHE A 235 6.05 9.75 28.48
N GLN A 236 6.92 9.02 29.17
CA GLN A 236 7.98 9.60 29.99
C GLN A 236 9.11 10.19 29.13
N ALA A 237 9.73 11.26 29.61
CA ALA A 237 10.89 11.87 28.96
C ALA A 237 12.09 10.93 29.04
N MET A 238 12.76 10.69 27.91
CA MET A 238 13.88 9.76 27.78
C MET A 238 14.78 10.20 26.63
N ASN A 239 16.11 10.14 26.79
CA ASN A 239 17.11 10.21 25.70
C ASN A 239 16.77 11.16 24.53
N GLY A 240 16.52 12.43 24.83
CA GLY A 240 16.20 13.47 23.82
C GLY A 240 14.72 13.60 23.44
N PHE A 241 13.89 12.59 23.72
CA PHE A 241 12.44 12.73 23.70
C PHE A 241 11.98 13.49 24.96
N PRO A 242 11.31 14.66 24.83
CA PRO A 242 10.98 15.53 25.96
C PRO A 242 9.88 14.99 26.88
N GLY A 243 9.22 13.88 26.53
CA GLY A 243 8.08 13.35 27.28
C GLY A 243 6.79 14.14 27.06
N GLY A 244 5.72 13.68 27.71
CA GLY A 244 4.38 14.25 27.60
C GLY A 244 3.56 13.62 26.48
N SER A 245 2.53 14.35 26.04
CA SER A 245 1.57 13.88 25.05
C SER A 245 2.21 13.73 23.68
N VAL A 246 1.95 12.60 23.03
CA VAL A 246 2.35 12.26 21.66
C VAL A 246 1.07 12.09 20.84
N ARG A 247 0.97 12.86 19.75
CA ARG A 247 0.01 12.67 18.68
C ARG A 247 0.60 11.69 17.67
N TYR A 248 -0.14 10.64 17.36
CA TYR A 248 0.33 9.57 16.50
C TYR A 248 0.42 10.11 15.08
N PHE A 249 1.62 10.07 14.52
CA PHE A 249 1.85 10.50 13.14
C PHE A 249 1.09 9.59 12.14
N TYR A 250 0.88 10.06 10.91
CA TYR A 250 0.07 9.44 9.83
C TYR A 250 -1.44 9.30 10.06
N ILE A 251 -1.94 9.26 11.29
CA ILE A 251 -3.33 8.89 11.56
C ILE A 251 -4.12 9.99 12.24
N ASN A 252 -5.43 9.95 11.98
CA ASN A 252 -6.44 10.68 12.73
C ASN A 252 -7.62 9.75 13.00
N THR A 253 -7.78 9.36 14.27
CA THR A 253 -8.93 8.60 14.74
C THR A 253 -10.11 9.54 15.02
N PRO A 254 -11.35 9.07 14.90
CA PRO A 254 -12.51 9.86 15.30
C PRO A 254 -12.44 10.32 16.76
N GLU A 255 -12.97 11.50 17.03
CA GLU A 255 -12.82 12.16 18.34
C GLU A 255 -13.75 11.59 19.42
N VAL A 256 -13.32 11.67 20.68
CA VAL A 256 -14.19 11.50 21.87
C VAL A 256 -14.60 12.87 22.42
N ASP A 257 -15.62 12.93 23.27
CA ASP A 257 -16.02 14.21 23.86
C ASP A 257 -14.86 14.85 24.66
N GLY A 258 -14.58 16.11 24.35
CA GLY A 258 -13.57 16.92 25.01
C GLY A 258 -14.04 18.36 25.19
N THR A 259 -13.18 19.21 25.76
CA THR A 259 -13.54 20.61 26.05
C THR A 259 -13.93 21.42 24.79
N TYR A 260 -13.35 21.07 23.64
CA TYR A 260 -13.53 21.80 22.37
C TYR A 260 -13.88 20.89 21.19
N VAL A 261 -14.05 19.59 21.42
CA VAL A 261 -14.34 18.58 20.40
C VAL A 261 -15.55 17.76 20.84
N GLN A 262 -16.38 17.38 19.89
CA GLN A 262 -17.54 16.51 20.12
C GLN A 262 -17.21 15.11 19.66
N ALA A 263 -17.79 14.12 20.34
CA ALA A 263 -17.62 12.74 19.95
C ALA A 263 -18.10 12.50 18.51
N GLU A 264 -17.36 11.66 17.80
CA GLU A 264 -17.66 11.20 16.46
C GLU A 264 -17.94 9.69 16.47
N PRO A 265 -18.69 9.14 15.50
CA PRO A 265 -18.85 7.70 15.36
C PRO A 265 -17.48 7.01 15.32
N TRP A 266 -17.33 5.96 16.12
CA TRP A 266 -16.12 5.16 16.32
C TRP A 266 -15.05 5.79 17.21
N GLY A 267 -15.26 6.99 17.75
CA GLY A 267 -14.27 7.67 18.59
C GLY A 267 -14.02 6.95 19.91
N TYR A 268 -15.08 6.47 20.57
CA TYR A 268 -14.91 5.69 21.81
C TYR A 268 -14.40 4.28 21.53
N VAL A 269 -14.66 3.73 20.34
CA VAL A 269 -14.06 2.45 19.91
C VAL A 269 -12.56 2.61 19.68
N ALA A 270 -12.12 3.64 18.96
CA ALA A 270 -10.69 3.93 18.76
C ALA A 270 -9.97 4.18 20.09
N SER A 271 -10.57 4.99 20.96
CA SER A 271 -10.07 5.23 22.32
C SER A 271 -9.93 3.93 23.11
N LYS A 272 -10.95 3.07 23.08
CA LYS A 272 -10.94 1.76 23.72
C LYS A 272 -9.84 0.86 23.15
N TYR A 273 -9.65 0.82 21.83
CA TYR A 273 -8.62 -0.01 21.21
C TYR A 273 -7.21 0.38 21.71
N ASN A 274 -6.91 1.68 21.71
CA ASN A 274 -5.63 2.19 22.19
C ASN A 274 -5.44 1.91 23.70
N LYS A 275 -6.50 2.10 24.51
CA LYS A 275 -6.44 1.96 25.97
C LYS A 275 -6.40 0.52 26.47
N GLU A 276 -7.32 -0.30 25.99
CA GLU A 276 -7.61 -1.62 26.56
C GLU A 276 -6.84 -2.74 25.87
N TYR A 277 -6.36 -2.53 24.63
CA TYR A 277 -5.67 -3.57 23.86
C TYR A 277 -4.21 -3.20 23.57
N LEU A 278 -3.96 -1.96 23.11
CA LEU A 278 -2.60 -1.57 22.70
C LEU A 278 -1.70 -1.20 23.87
N LEU A 279 -2.14 -0.28 24.73
CA LEU A 279 -1.34 0.30 25.82
C LEU A 279 -1.79 -0.14 27.23
N ASN A 280 -2.64 -1.16 27.32
CA ASN A 280 -2.95 -1.81 28.60
C ASN A 280 -1.67 -2.34 29.27
N ASN A 281 -1.69 -2.58 30.58
CA ASN A 281 -0.57 -3.23 31.30
C ASN A 281 0.84 -2.76 30.86
N PRO A 282 1.12 -1.43 30.80
CA PRO A 282 2.28 -0.92 30.07
C PRO A 282 3.63 -1.41 30.61
N ASN A 283 3.67 -1.90 31.84
CA ASN A 283 4.87 -2.49 32.44
C ASN A 283 5.28 -3.84 31.81
N SER A 284 4.40 -4.51 31.07
CA SER A 284 4.71 -5.73 30.33
C SER A 284 5.05 -5.47 28.86
N LYS A 285 5.17 -4.20 28.45
CA LYS A 285 5.37 -3.79 27.06
C LYS A 285 6.69 -3.04 26.90
N GLU A 286 7.39 -3.35 25.83
CA GLU A 286 8.51 -2.54 25.35
C GLU A 286 7.96 -1.45 24.42
N ILE A 287 8.09 -0.19 24.82
CA ILE A 287 7.46 0.94 24.11
C ILE A 287 8.54 1.89 23.60
N TYR A 288 8.57 2.13 22.29
CA TYR A 288 9.41 3.15 21.69
C TYR A 288 8.59 4.29 21.09
N ILE A 289 9.11 5.50 21.19
CA ILE A 289 8.62 6.67 20.45
C ILE A 289 9.68 7.06 19.44
N GLN A 290 9.32 7.05 18.17
CA GLN A 290 10.20 7.41 17.07
C GLN A 290 9.80 8.77 16.48
N SER A 291 10.77 9.66 16.34
CA SER A 291 10.56 10.94 15.67
C SER A 291 10.57 10.78 14.14
N ILE A 292 10.06 11.78 13.43
CA ILE A 292 9.98 11.77 11.97
C ILE A 292 11.22 12.52 11.45
N PRO A 293 12.08 11.89 10.64
CA PRO A 293 13.34 12.49 10.22
C PRO A 293 13.10 13.76 9.39
N GLY A 294 13.74 14.87 9.79
CA GLY A 294 13.62 16.17 9.13
C GLY A 294 12.26 16.85 9.30
N TYR A 295 11.37 16.34 10.15
CA TYR A 295 10.05 16.91 10.42
C TYR A 295 9.97 17.52 11.82
N ASN A 296 9.01 18.42 12.04
CA ASN A 296 8.83 19.07 13.34
C ASN A 296 8.57 18.05 14.46
N LEU A 297 9.22 18.24 15.60
CA LEU A 297 9.02 17.40 16.79
C LEU A 297 7.64 17.57 17.44
N LYS A 298 6.95 18.68 17.16
CA LYS A 298 5.65 19.05 17.73
C LYS A 298 4.69 19.52 16.66
N GLU A 299 3.40 19.27 16.89
CA GLU A 299 2.32 19.86 16.12
C GLU A 299 1.87 21.21 16.71
N THR A 300 0.96 21.90 16.03
CA THR A 300 0.55 23.26 16.35
C THR A 300 -0.07 23.40 17.74
N ASN A 301 -0.75 22.36 18.25
CA ASN A 301 -1.29 22.38 19.62
C ASN A 301 -0.25 22.01 20.69
N GLY A 302 1.03 21.90 20.33
CA GLY A 302 2.14 21.70 21.26
C GLY A 302 2.37 20.25 21.72
N ARG A 303 1.55 19.30 21.25
CA ARG A 303 1.79 17.85 21.43
C ARG A 303 2.99 17.43 20.60
N ASN A 304 3.77 16.47 21.12
CA ASN A 304 4.85 15.87 20.34
C ASN A 304 4.27 15.05 19.19
N LEU A 305 4.97 14.97 18.07
CA LEU A 305 4.65 14.08 16.96
C LEU A 305 5.57 12.86 17.00
N GLY A 306 5.02 11.67 16.80
CA GLY A 306 5.82 10.46 16.79
C GLY A 306 5.09 9.22 16.28
N LEU A 307 5.89 8.23 15.92
CA LEU A 307 5.45 6.86 15.70
C LEU A 307 5.56 6.10 17.02
N VAL A 308 4.52 5.34 17.37
CA VAL A 308 4.47 4.60 18.64
C VAL A 308 4.63 3.13 18.34
N TRP A 309 5.69 2.54 18.88
CA TRP A 309 6.02 1.14 18.70
C TRP A 309 5.79 0.40 20.00
N ILE A 310 5.12 -0.74 19.92
CA ILE A 310 4.77 -1.60 21.06
C ILE A 310 5.24 -3.01 20.74
N ASN A 311 6.17 -3.54 21.53
CA ASN A 311 6.79 -4.85 21.30
C ASN A 311 7.29 -5.00 19.84
N GLY A 312 7.88 -3.94 19.30
CA GLY A 312 8.39 -3.87 17.92
C GLY A 312 7.33 -3.73 16.81
N HIS A 313 6.04 -3.63 17.12
CA HIS A 313 4.97 -3.38 16.14
C HIS A 313 4.53 -1.92 16.13
N LEU A 314 4.21 -1.39 14.95
CA LEU A 314 3.71 -0.03 14.80
C LEU A 314 2.24 0.07 15.25
N SER A 315 1.97 0.85 16.29
CA SER A 315 0.61 1.05 16.84
C SER A 315 -0.33 1.64 15.79
N GLN A 316 0.16 2.59 14.99
CA GLN A 316 -0.61 3.20 13.90
C GLN A 316 -1.12 2.15 12.91
N PHE A 317 -0.27 1.20 12.52
CA PHE A 317 -0.66 0.13 11.61
C PHE A 317 -1.79 -0.72 12.18
N LEU A 318 -1.71 -1.08 13.47
CA LEU A 318 -2.74 -1.86 14.14
C LEU A 318 -4.08 -1.11 14.21
N ILE A 319 -4.06 0.22 14.42
CA ILE A 319 -5.27 1.05 14.44
C ILE A 319 -5.89 1.18 13.05
N VAL A 320 -5.07 1.41 12.02
CA VAL A 320 -5.53 1.47 10.62
C VAL A 320 -6.11 0.13 10.16
N ALA A 321 -5.47 -0.97 10.54
CA ALA A 321 -5.89 -2.32 10.20
C ALA A 321 -7.28 -2.70 10.72
N GLU A 322 -7.73 -2.09 11.81
CA GLU A 322 -9.07 -2.21 12.39
C GLU A 322 -10.09 -1.24 11.76
N GLY A 323 -9.68 -0.43 10.78
CA GLY A 323 -10.54 0.58 10.15
C GLY A 323 -10.88 1.75 11.07
N LEU A 324 -10.07 2.04 12.10
CA LEU A 324 -10.37 3.04 13.12
C LEU A 324 -9.85 4.45 12.79
N VAL A 325 -9.47 4.70 11.53
CA VAL A 325 -9.00 6.01 11.05
C VAL A 325 -9.88 6.51 9.90
N ALA A 326 -10.07 7.82 9.79
CA ALA A 326 -10.84 8.38 8.67
C ALA A 326 -10.15 8.14 7.32
N SER A 327 -8.86 8.47 7.23
CA SER A 327 -8.03 8.19 6.05
C SER A 327 -6.53 8.12 6.39
N VAL A 328 -5.74 7.48 5.53
CA VAL A 328 -4.27 7.60 5.49
C VAL A 328 -3.87 8.43 4.27
N ASP A 329 -2.91 9.35 4.44
CA ASP A 329 -2.39 10.14 3.32
C ASP A 329 -1.75 9.23 2.27
N GLN A 330 -1.97 9.52 0.99
CA GLN A 330 -1.49 8.73 -0.14
C GLN A 330 -0.18 9.30 -0.72
N GLY A 331 0.18 10.53 -0.36
CA GLY A 331 1.32 11.25 -0.92
C GLY A 331 2.63 10.99 -0.17
N TYR A 332 3.55 10.25 -0.80
CA TYR A 332 4.88 10.03 -0.25
C TYR A 332 5.69 11.32 -0.15
N GLN A 333 6.17 11.61 1.06
CA GLN A 333 7.10 12.67 1.38
C GLN A 333 8.53 12.13 1.50
N SER A 334 9.51 13.02 1.59
CA SER A 334 10.92 12.63 1.73
C SER A 334 11.19 11.79 2.98
N TYR A 335 10.51 12.08 4.10
CA TYR A 335 10.66 11.31 5.34
C TYR A 335 10.10 9.89 5.24
N ASP A 336 9.11 9.62 4.37
CA ASP A 336 8.56 8.28 4.18
C ASP A 336 9.61 7.34 3.59
N LEU A 337 10.49 7.87 2.74
CA LEU A 337 11.61 7.14 2.16
C LEU A 337 12.75 6.88 3.17
N LEU A 338 12.65 7.42 4.38
CA LEU A 338 13.59 7.19 5.48
C LEU A 338 12.99 6.30 6.57
N LEU A 339 11.68 6.13 6.59
CA LEU A 339 10.91 5.36 7.57
C LEU A 339 10.41 4.06 6.93
N THR A 340 11.22 3.01 7.01
CA THR A 340 11.05 1.79 6.21
C THR A 340 11.29 0.52 7.02
N TYR A 341 10.68 -0.56 6.57
CA TYR A 341 10.99 -1.92 7.01
C TYR A 341 11.28 -2.76 5.77
N LYS A 342 12.46 -3.38 5.70
CA LYS A 342 12.85 -4.22 4.54
C LYS A 342 12.67 -3.53 3.18
N ASN A 343 13.11 -2.27 3.09
CA ASN A 343 13.00 -1.39 1.91
C ASN A 343 11.57 -0.98 1.51
N VAL A 344 10.56 -1.28 2.32
CA VAL A 344 9.17 -0.84 2.13
C VAL A 344 8.87 0.31 3.11
N PRO A 345 8.45 1.50 2.64
CA PRO A 345 7.99 2.58 3.52
C PRO A 345 6.85 2.17 4.45
N TYR A 346 6.85 2.68 5.69
CA TYR A 346 5.73 2.44 6.62
C TYR A 346 4.38 2.89 6.06
N LEU A 347 4.39 3.97 5.26
CA LEU A 347 3.20 4.45 4.57
C LEU A 347 2.57 3.37 3.69
N THR A 348 3.37 2.59 2.96
CA THR A 348 2.87 1.48 2.12
C THR A 348 2.08 0.47 2.95
N PHE A 349 2.59 0.06 4.12
CA PHE A 349 1.87 -0.85 5.01
C PHE A 349 0.54 -0.27 5.49
N LEU A 350 0.52 1.03 5.85
CA LEU A 350 -0.70 1.72 6.30
C LEU A 350 -1.75 1.79 5.18
N LEU A 351 -1.34 2.05 3.94
CA LEU A 351 -2.24 2.10 2.79
C LEU A 351 -2.90 0.74 2.52
N PHE A 352 -2.13 -0.35 2.60
CA PHE A 352 -2.68 -1.71 2.44
C PHE A 352 -3.59 -2.11 3.60
N ALA A 353 -3.25 -1.71 4.83
CA ALA A 353 -4.11 -1.95 6.00
C ALA A 353 -5.46 -1.21 5.87
N GLU A 354 -5.43 0.04 5.40
CA GLU A 354 -6.63 0.84 5.15
C GLU A 354 -7.51 0.19 4.08
N GLU A 355 -6.91 -0.27 2.97
CA GLU A 355 -7.64 -0.97 1.90
C GLU A 355 -8.31 -2.24 2.41
N ARG A 356 -7.61 -3.04 3.23
CA ARG A 356 -8.21 -4.23 3.83
C ARG A 356 -9.44 -3.86 4.67
N ALA A 357 -9.33 -2.84 5.52
CA ALA A 357 -10.46 -2.39 6.31
C ALA A 357 -11.62 -1.90 5.43
N ALA A 358 -11.32 -1.21 4.33
CA ALA A 358 -12.31 -0.74 3.37
C ALA A 358 -13.04 -1.89 2.65
N GLN A 359 -12.30 -2.89 2.18
CA GLN A 359 -12.86 -4.09 1.54
C GLN A 359 -13.78 -4.87 2.47
N ASN A 360 -13.48 -4.90 3.77
CA ASN A 360 -14.30 -5.58 4.77
C ASN A 360 -15.41 -4.70 5.36
N GLY A 361 -15.42 -3.39 5.08
CA GLY A 361 -16.37 -2.46 5.66
C GLY A 361 -16.24 -2.30 7.18
N TRP A 362 -15.03 -2.42 7.71
CA TRP A 362 -14.74 -2.31 9.14
C TRP A 362 -14.67 -0.86 9.62
N GLY A 363 -15.12 -0.63 10.85
CA GLY A 363 -14.92 0.65 11.53
C GLY A 363 -15.47 1.83 10.71
N THR A 364 -14.66 2.87 10.56
CA THR A 364 -14.99 4.09 9.79
C THR A 364 -15.22 3.82 8.30
N LYS A 365 -14.77 2.67 7.79
CA LYS A 365 -14.98 2.26 6.39
C LYS A 365 -16.33 1.56 6.18
N GLY A 366 -17.07 1.34 7.27
CA GLY A 366 -18.42 0.82 7.25
C GLY A 366 -19.48 1.88 6.96
N TYR A 367 -20.62 1.73 7.61
CA TYR A 367 -21.75 2.63 7.48
C TYR A 367 -21.41 4.05 8.02
N PRO A 368 -21.81 5.14 7.31
CA PRO A 368 -22.73 5.16 6.18
C PRO A 368 -22.07 5.07 4.79
N ALA A 369 -20.74 5.15 4.69
CA ALA A 369 -20.02 5.14 3.41
C ALA A 369 -20.22 3.81 2.66
N ASN A 370 -20.22 2.71 3.41
CA ASN A 370 -20.61 1.39 2.95
C ASN A 370 -21.91 0.96 3.64
N PRO A 371 -23.07 0.96 2.95
CA PRO A 371 -24.36 0.59 3.55
C PRO A 371 -24.42 -0.82 4.15
N ASN A 372 -23.57 -1.72 3.66
CA ASN A 372 -23.47 -3.11 4.14
C ASN A 372 -22.34 -3.30 5.15
N GLY A 373 -21.56 -2.25 5.45
CA GLY A 373 -20.48 -2.29 6.42
C GLY A 373 -20.96 -2.07 7.85
N GLU A 374 -20.00 -2.06 8.76
CA GLU A 374 -20.24 -1.97 10.19
C GLU A 374 -20.86 -0.64 10.59
N LYS A 375 -21.70 -0.66 11.63
CA LYS A 375 -22.24 0.54 12.25
C LYS A 375 -21.51 0.77 13.55
N SER A 376 -21.15 2.02 13.81
CA SER A 376 -20.48 2.33 15.06
C SER A 376 -21.36 1.96 16.26
N PRO A 377 -20.84 1.16 17.22
CA PRO A 377 -21.58 0.78 18.42
C PRO A 377 -21.72 1.92 19.42
N ASP A 378 -20.96 3.01 19.27
CA ASP A 378 -21.04 4.21 20.11
C ASP A 378 -22.00 5.28 19.56
N TRP A 379 -22.65 5.08 18.40
CA TRP A 379 -23.40 6.13 17.71
C TRP A 379 -24.86 5.79 17.41
N ASN A 380 -25.77 6.76 17.63
CA ASN A 380 -27.14 6.70 17.14
C ASN A 380 -27.26 7.50 15.83
N TYR A 381 -27.33 6.79 14.71
CA TYR A 381 -27.43 7.39 13.38
C TYR A 381 -28.80 8.03 13.07
N GLN A 382 -29.87 7.72 13.81
CA GLN A 382 -31.17 8.38 13.61
C GLN A 382 -31.17 9.79 14.21
N SER A 383 -30.65 9.93 15.43
CA SER A 383 -30.54 11.24 16.09
C SER A 383 -29.26 11.98 15.76
N ASN A 384 -28.32 11.32 15.08
CA ASN A 384 -26.94 11.77 14.83
C ASN A 384 -26.24 12.26 16.11
N LYS A 385 -26.22 11.40 17.14
CA LYS A 385 -25.64 11.71 18.46
C LYS A 385 -24.94 10.49 19.05
N LEU A 386 -24.00 10.76 19.96
CA LEU A 386 -23.37 9.76 20.80
C LEU A 386 -24.43 8.94 21.55
N ALA A 387 -24.33 7.62 21.44
CA ALA A 387 -25.20 6.67 22.12
C ALA A 387 -24.58 6.17 23.43
N THR A 388 -23.27 5.96 23.48
CA THR A 388 -22.55 5.49 24.69
C THR A 388 -21.08 5.87 24.65
N THR A 389 -20.49 6.16 25.81
CA THR A 389 -19.04 6.34 25.99
C THR A 389 -18.31 5.02 26.29
N SER A 390 -19.04 3.90 26.36
CA SER A 390 -18.51 2.57 26.70
C SER A 390 -19.04 1.52 25.71
N PRO A 391 -18.64 1.58 24.42
CA PRO A 391 -19.09 0.63 23.43
C PRO A 391 -18.62 -0.80 23.73
N ILE A 392 -19.47 -1.77 23.42
CA ILE A 392 -19.10 -3.19 23.37
C ILE A 392 -18.55 -3.45 21.97
N TRP A 393 -17.24 -3.66 21.90
CA TRP A 393 -16.52 -3.93 20.66
C TRP A 393 -15.25 -4.73 20.97
N THR A 394 -14.88 -5.61 20.03
CA THR A 394 -13.67 -6.43 20.06
C THR A 394 -12.93 -6.28 18.73
N PRO A 395 -11.59 -6.26 18.74
CA PRO A 395 -10.78 -6.23 17.52
C PRO A 395 -11.13 -7.36 16.56
N HIS A 396 -11.09 -7.06 15.26
CA HIS A 396 -11.24 -8.08 14.21
C HIS A 396 -9.98 -8.93 14.10
N LEU A 397 -8.82 -8.34 14.39
CA LEU A 397 -7.53 -8.95 14.23
C LEU A 397 -6.91 -9.27 15.59
N PRO A 398 -6.13 -10.37 15.68
CA PRO A 398 -5.46 -10.71 16.92
C PRO A 398 -4.40 -9.65 17.27
N ILE A 399 -4.28 -9.33 18.56
CA ILE A 399 -3.18 -8.51 19.05
C ILE A 399 -1.89 -9.34 18.97
N PRO A 400 -0.86 -8.89 18.23
CA PRO A 400 0.26 -9.77 17.88
C PRO A 400 1.05 -10.36 19.05
N TRP A 401 1.06 -9.69 20.20
CA TRP A 401 1.77 -10.11 21.41
C TRP A 401 0.88 -10.80 22.46
N GLU A 402 -0.39 -11.06 22.15
CA GLU A 402 -1.32 -11.78 23.02
C GLU A 402 -1.54 -13.23 22.57
N ILE A 403 -0.87 -13.66 21.50
CA ILE A 403 -0.91 -15.04 21.00
C ILE A 403 -0.08 -15.91 21.94
N ASN A 404 -0.78 -16.68 22.79
CA ASN A 404 -0.22 -17.81 23.54
C ASN A 404 -0.16 -19.07 22.67
#